data_AF-L5KWZ1-F1
#
_entry.id   AF-L5KWZ1-F1
#
_cell.length_a   1.000
_cell.length_b   1.000
_cell.length_c   1.000
_cell.angle_alpha   90.00
_cell.angle_beta   90.00
_cell.angle_gamma   90.00
#
_symmetry.space_group_name_H-M   'P 1'
#
loop_
_entity.id
_entity.type
_entity.pdbx_description
1 polymer ?
#
loop_
_entity_poly.entity_id
_entity_poly.type
_entity_poly.pdbx_seq_one_letter_code
_entity_poly.pdbx_strand_id
1 'polypeptide(L)'
;MADLRPDPACEPESVFPREVGLFADSYSEKSRFCFCGHVLSITQNFGSRLGVAARVWEAALSLCNYFESQNVDFRGKKVIELGAGTGIVGILAALQGGDVTITDLPLALEQIQGNVQANVPAGGRAQVRALSWGIDQHVFPGDYDLVLGADIVYQEPTFPLLLGTLQHLCGPHGTIYLASKMREEHRTESFFQHLLPQHFQLELAQRDEDENVNIYRASRWPYPCLERLSGEVWPCRHAVGLWPHQCACRLPCVAVWVMSLLRSLRLYLAAQTRNCPVRGLGPDTVLPSLQAGALLFQSLQPWHTFHAGPWLSSSVSSKELLMKLRRKTGYSFVNCKKALETCGGDLKQAESWLHEQAQKEGWSKAAKLHGRKTKEGLIGLLQEGSTTVLVEVNCETDFVSRNLKFQQLVQQVALGTILHCQSLKSQLSTYSKGFLNSSELSELPAGPEREGCLKDQLALAIGKLGENMILKRAAWVKVPAGFYVGSYVHGATHSPSLHNLVLGKYGALVICETSEQTANLEDLGRRLGQHVVGMAPLSVGSLDDEPGGEAETKMLSQPYLLDPSITLGQYVQPQGVSVVDFVRFECGEGEEAAEAE
;
A
#
# COMPACT_ATOMS: atom_id res chain seq x y z
N MET A 1 53.04 1.62 -35.45
CA MET A 1 52.60 0.94 -36.68
C MET A 1 52.63 -0.55 -36.38
N ALA A 2 51.58 -1.36 -36.39
CA ALA A 2 50.17 -1.22 -36.77
C ALA A 2 49.39 -2.22 -35.87
N ASP A 3 48.30 -1.80 -35.24
CA ASP A 3 46.93 -2.30 -35.45
C ASP A 3 46.79 -3.75 -35.99
N LEU A 4 46.49 -4.68 -35.09
CA LEU A 4 45.95 -6.01 -35.39
C LEU A 4 44.70 -6.20 -34.51
N ARG A 5 43.53 -5.93 -35.08
CA ARG A 5 42.24 -6.33 -34.51
C ARG A 5 41.97 -7.79 -34.89
N PRO A 6 41.46 -8.64 -33.99
CA PRO A 6 40.92 -9.94 -34.37
C PRO A 6 39.55 -9.78 -35.08
N ASP A 7 39.35 -10.65 -36.06
CA ASP A 7 38.18 -10.81 -36.93
C ASP A 7 36.92 -11.19 -36.13
N PRO A 8 35.73 -10.56 -36.32
CA PRO A 8 34.56 -10.77 -35.45
C PRO A 8 33.70 -11.98 -35.85
N ALA A 9 34.24 -12.96 -36.58
CA ALA A 9 33.46 -14.04 -37.18
C ALA A 9 33.92 -15.44 -36.73
N CYS A 10 33.88 -15.74 -35.42
CA CYS A 10 33.81 -17.11 -34.92
C CYS A 10 33.50 -17.17 -33.41
N GLU A 11 32.30 -16.75 -32.99
CA GLU A 11 31.75 -17.21 -31.71
C GLU A 11 30.60 -18.19 -32.00
N PRO A 12 30.52 -19.35 -31.31
CA PRO A 12 29.38 -20.23 -31.44
C PRO A 12 28.13 -19.51 -30.94
N GLU A 13 27.08 -19.44 -31.78
CA GLU A 13 25.78 -18.87 -31.40
C GLU A 13 25.30 -19.50 -30.08
N SER A 14 25.27 -18.71 -29.02
CA SER A 14 24.69 -19.13 -27.76
C SER A 14 23.17 -19.26 -27.95
N VAL A 15 22.63 -20.42 -27.59
CA VAL A 15 21.19 -20.76 -27.67
C VAL A 15 20.31 -19.80 -26.87
N PHE A 16 20.90 -18.94 -26.04
CA PHE A 16 20.24 -17.82 -25.39
C PHE A 16 20.94 -16.52 -25.78
N PRO A 17 20.25 -15.54 -26.41
CA PRO A 17 20.84 -14.23 -26.63
C PRO A 17 21.16 -13.60 -25.28
N ARG A 18 22.45 -13.34 -25.03
CA ARG A 18 22.92 -12.60 -23.86
C ARG A 18 22.60 -11.12 -24.05
N GLU A 19 21.38 -10.72 -23.73
CA GLU A 19 21.13 -9.33 -23.41
C GLU A 19 21.60 -9.08 -21.96
N VAL A 20 22.70 -8.35 -21.82
CA VAL A 20 23.20 -7.83 -20.53
C VAL A 20 22.17 -6.90 -19.84
N GLY A 21 21.04 -6.61 -20.51
CA GLY A 21 19.87 -5.89 -19.97
C GLY A 21 18.81 -6.76 -19.28
N LEU A 22 18.88 -8.10 -19.33
CA LEU A 22 17.83 -8.98 -18.79
C LEU A 22 17.87 -9.16 -17.25
N PHE A 23 18.94 -8.70 -16.58
CA PHE A 23 19.03 -8.64 -15.10
C PHE A 23 18.79 -7.24 -14.52
N ALA A 24 18.46 -6.27 -15.38
CA ALA A 24 17.88 -5.01 -14.97
C ALA A 24 16.37 -5.11 -15.20
N ASP A 25 15.62 -5.65 -14.24
CA ASP A 25 14.16 -5.46 -14.15
C ASP A 25 13.86 -3.97 -13.85
N SER A 26 14.34 -3.07 -14.70
CA SER A 26 14.02 -1.66 -14.73
C SER A 26 13.06 -1.42 -15.88
N TYR A 27 11.76 -1.40 -15.60
CA TYR A 27 10.78 -0.90 -16.57
C TYR A 27 10.35 0.51 -16.18
N SER A 28 10.10 1.36 -17.16
CA SER A 28 9.59 2.71 -16.93
C SER A 28 8.12 2.78 -17.31
N GLU A 29 7.28 3.27 -16.41
CA GLU A 29 5.90 3.61 -16.72
C GLU A 29 5.77 5.13 -16.84
N LYS A 30 5.09 5.60 -17.89
CA LYS A 30 4.84 7.02 -18.09
C LYS A 30 3.37 7.33 -17.84
N SER A 31 3.11 8.07 -16.79
CA SER A 31 1.77 8.46 -16.37
C SER A 31 1.54 9.95 -16.60
N ARG A 32 0.28 10.33 -16.83
CA ARG A 32 -0.12 11.74 -17.00
C ARG A 32 -1.08 12.13 -15.89
N PHE A 33 -0.79 13.26 -15.27
CA PHE A 33 -1.61 13.83 -14.20
C PHE A 33 -2.00 15.26 -14.56
N CYS A 34 -3.17 15.72 -14.13
CA CYS A 34 -3.66 17.05 -14.44
C CYS A 34 -3.95 17.81 -13.14
N PHE A 35 -3.25 18.92 -12.91
CA PHE A 35 -3.41 19.78 -11.73
C PHE A 35 -3.18 21.23 -12.09
N CYS A 36 -3.95 22.15 -11.53
CA CYS A 36 -3.82 23.60 -11.71
C CYS A 36 -3.82 24.03 -13.19
N GLY A 37 -4.52 23.29 -14.06
CA GLY A 37 -4.51 23.51 -15.52
C GLY A 37 -3.24 23.04 -16.25
N HIS A 38 -2.31 22.39 -15.56
CA HIS A 38 -1.11 21.78 -16.13
C HIS A 38 -1.28 20.27 -16.31
N VAL A 39 -0.78 19.74 -17.42
CA VAL A 39 -0.67 18.28 -17.64
C VAL A 39 0.77 17.87 -17.39
N LEU A 40 1.01 17.17 -16.29
CA LEU A 40 2.30 16.66 -15.87
C LEU A 40 2.51 15.26 -16.45
N SER A 41 3.61 15.06 -17.16
CA SER A 41 4.05 13.75 -17.63
C SER A 41 5.16 13.22 -16.73
N ILE A 42 4.84 12.24 -15.90
CA ILE A 42 5.77 11.68 -14.91
C ILE A 42 6.20 10.28 -15.35
N THR A 43 7.50 10.07 -15.42
CA THR A 43 8.12 8.76 -15.65
C THR A 43 8.47 8.14 -14.29
N GLN A 44 8.00 6.92 -14.08
CA GLN A 44 8.22 6.09 -12.89
C GLN A 44 9.12 4.93 -13.29
N ASN A 45 10.37 4.93 -12.81
CA ASN A 45 11.35 3.92 -13.15
C ASN A 45 11.35 2.83 -12.08
N PHE A 46 10.65 1.73 -12.36
CA PHE A 46 10.54 0.60 -11.45
C PHE A 46 11.73 -0.31 -11.63
N GLY A 47 12.71 -0.23 -10.72
CA GLY A 47 13.84 -1.16 -10.65
C GLY A 47 14.34 -1.34 -9.23
N SER A 48 15.20 -2.35 -9.02
CA SER A 48 15.73 -2.74 -7.69
C SER A 48 16.45 -1.61 -6.95
N ARG A 49 16.97 -0.60 -7.66
CA ARG A 49 17.74 0.52 -7.10
C ARG A 49 16.89 1.65 -6.52
N LEU A 50 15.74 1.97 -7.13
CA LEU A 50 14.92 3.13 -6.75
C LEU A 50 13.97 2.83 -5.57
N GLY A 51 13.56 1.56 -5.40
CA GLY A 51 12.72 1.14 -4.29
C GLY A 51 11.44 1.98 -4.17
N VAL A 52 11.23 2.59 -3.00
CA VAL A 52 10.05 3.44 -2.72
C VAL A 52 10.02 4.75 -3.51
N ALA A 53 11.17 5.22 -4.01
CA ALA A 53 11.27 6.45 -4.80
C ALA A 53 10.76 6.30 -6.24
N ALA A 54 10.59 5.07 -6.73
CA ALA A 54 10.20 4.79 -8.12
C ALA A 54 8.79 5.28 -8.47
N ARG A 55 7.85 5.26 -7.52
CA ARG A 55 6.43 5.45 -7.78
C ARG A 55 5.92 6.82 -7.33
N VAL A 56 4.84 7.25 -7.97
CA VAL A 56 3.97 8.31 -7.48
C VAL A 56 3.08 7.74 -6.38
N TRP A 57 3.16 8.28 -5.17
CA TRP A 57 2.34 7.84 -4.04
C TRP A 57 1.03 8.62 -3.99
N GLU A 58 -0.05 7.98 -3.53
CA GLU A 58 -1.37 8.63 -3.37
C GLU A 58 -1.29 9.90 -2.52
N ALA A 59 -0.46 9.93 -1.47
CA ALA A 59 -0.28 11.13 -0.67
C ALA A 59 0.29 12.32 -1.47
N ALA A 60 1.11 12.07 -2.49
CA ALA A 60 1.61 13.12 -3.38
C ALA A 60 0.49 13.65 -4.29
N LEU A 61 -0.38 12.77 -4.78
CA LEU A 61 -1.55 13.14 -5.57
C LEU A 61 -2.57 13.92 -4.73
N SER A 62 -2.87 13.45 -3.51
CA SER A 62 -3.73 14.16 -2.56
C SER A 62 -3.18 15.55 -2.24
N LEU A 63 -1.85 15.69 -2.08
CA LEU A 63 -1.22 16.98 -1.81
C LEU A 63 -1.32 17.93 -3.01
N CYS A 64 -1.14 17.43 -4.23
CA CYS A 64 -1.33 18.21 -5.46
C CYS A 64 -2.79 18.69 -5.60
N ASN A 65 -3.77 17.80 -5.38
CA ASN A 65 -5.20 18.14 -5.35
C ASN A 65 -5.52 19.18 -4.27
N TYR A 66 -4.90 19.07 -3.10
CA TYR A 66 -5.07 20.05 -2.03
C TYR A 66 -4.53 21.42 -2.44
N PHE A 67 -3.35 21.51 -3.07
CA PHE A 67 -2.81 22.76 -3.56
C PHE A 67 -3.70 23.43 -4.61
N GLU A 68 -4.28 22.65 -5.52
CA GLU A 68 -5.26 23.13 -6.48
C GLU A 68 -6.53 23.63 -5.79
N SER A 69 -7.15 22.80 -4.94
CA SER A 69 -8.43 23.12 -4.30
C SER A 69 -8.35 24.31 -3.33
N GLN A 70 -7.23 24.47 -2.62
CA GLN A 70 -7.01 25.56 -1.68
C GLN A 70 -6.34 26.77 -2.33
N ASN A 71 -6.00 26.69 -3.63
CA ASN A 71 -5.29 27.75 -4.36
C ASN A 71 -4.04 28.25 -3.60
N VAL A 72 -3.20 27.31 -3.17
CA VAL A 72 -1.99 27.63 -2.40
C VAL A 72 -1.05 28.49 -3.25
N ASP A 73 -0.66 29.65 -2.73
CA ASP A 73 0.19 30.59 -3.46
C ASP A 73 1.66 30.18 -3.38
N PHE A 74 2.25 29.80 -4.51
CA PHE A 74 3.67 29.51 -4.67
C PHE A 74 4.46 30.68 -5.28
N ARG A 75 3.80 31.72 -5.81
CA ARG A 75 4.46 32.73 -6.65
C ARG A 75 5.55 33.47 -5.89
N GLY A 76 6.78 33.32 -6.37
CA GLY A 76 7.95 33.99 -5.78
C GLY A 76 8.40 33.44 -4.43
N LYS A 77 7.77 32.38 -3.92
CA LYS A 77 8.16 31.74 -2.67
C LYS A 77 9.34 30.79 -2.87
N LYS A 78 10.19 30.71 -1.86
CA LYS A 78 11.29 29.75 -1.78
C LYS A 78 10.75 28.43 -1.21
N VAL A 79 10.80 27.37 -2.01
CA VAL A 79 10.18 26.08 -1.71
C VAL A 79 11.24 24.99 -1.68
N ILE A 80 11.14 24.07 -0.72
CA ILE A 80 11.91 22.82 -0.74
C ILE A 80 10.98 21.63 -0.59
N GLU A 81 11.14 20.63 -1.44
CA GLU A 81 10.49 19.32 -1.30
C GLU A 81 11.50 18.31 -0.74
N LEU A 82 11.07 17.54 0.26
CA LEU A 82 11.83 16.46 0.89
C LEU A 82 11.29 15.10 0.44
N GLY A 83 12.18 14.17 0.10
CA GLY A 83 11.81 12.79 -0.26
C GLY A 83 10.90 12.73 -1.49
N ALA A 84 11.28 13.47 -2.53
CA ALA A 84 10.41 13.76 -3.66
C ALA A 84 10.05 12.54 -4.53
N GLY A 85 10.87 11.49 -4.53
CA GLY A 85 10.72 10.28 -5.32
C GLY A 85 10.70 10.54 -6.83
N THR A 86 9.51 10.85 -7.36
CA THR A 86 9.29 11.23 -8.77
C THR A 86 9.38 12.74 -9.01
N GLY A 87 9.29 13.56 -7.97
CA GLY A 87 9.32 15.03 -8.05
C GLY A 87 7.98 15.69 -8.40
N ILE A 88 6.87 14.94 -8.45
CA ILE A 88 5.58 15.44 -8.93
C ILE A 88 5.08 16.68 -8.15
N VAL A 89 5.26 16.72 -6.83
CA VAL A 89 4.77 17.83 -5.99
C VAL A 89 5.62 19.09 -6.23
N GLY A 90 6.94 18.96 -6.24
CA GLY A 90 7.87 20.06 -6.51
C GLY A 90 7.78 20.59 -7.94
N ILE A 91 7.52 19.71 -8.92
CA ILE A 91 7.24 20.12 -10.31
C ILE A 91 5.99 20.98 -10.36
N LEU A 92 4.90 20.57 -9.70
CA LEU A 92 3.66 21.37 -9.64
C LEU A 92 3.92 22.73 -8.95
N ALA A 93 4.64 22.75 -7.83
CA ALA A 93 4.98 23.98 -7.13
C ALA A 93 5.81 24.94 -8.01
N ALA A 94 6.72 24.41 -8.83
CA ALA A 94 7.54 25.20 -9.76
C ALA A 94 6.68 25.78 -10.90
N LEU A 95 5.76 24.99 -11.45
CA LEU A 95 4.81 25.43 -12.48
C LEU A 95 3.88 26.54 -11.95
N GLN A 96 3.54 26.50 -10.66
CA GLN A 96 2.76 27.54 -9.97
C GLN A 96 3.58 28.78 -9.56
N GLY A 97 4.84 28.88 -10.00
CA GLY A 97 5.68 30.09 -9.86
C GLY A 97 6.62 30.10 -8.65
N GLY A 98 6.77 28.97 -7.95
CA GLY A 98 7.74 28.79 -6.88
C GLY A 98 9.18 28.76 -7.38
N ASP A 99 10.11 29.11 -6.49
CA ASP A 99 11.54 28.83 -6.63
C ASP A 99 11.88 27.56 -5.83
N VAL A 100 11.90 26.43 -6.52
CA VAL A 100 11.78 25.10 -5.91
C VAL A 100 13.10 24.35 -5.92
N THR A 101 13.48 23.86 -4.74
CA THR A 101 14.54 22.87 -4.56
C THR A 101 13.92 21.51 -4.30
N ILE A 102 14.01 20.59 -5.25
CA ILE A 102 13.46 19.23 -5.15
C ILE A 102 14.57 18.31 -4.66
N THR A 103 14.38 17.66 -3.51
CA THR A 103 15.44 16.87 -2.87
C THR A 103 15.03 15.44 -2.56
N ASP A 104 16.02 14.55 -2.66
CA ASP A 104 15.94 13.14 -2.30
C ASP A 104 17.37 12.58 -2.12
N LEU A 105 17.50 11.28 -1.86
CA LEU A 105 18.77 10.56 -1.87
C LEU A 105 19.37 10.52 -3.28
N PRO A 106 20.72 10.39 -3.41
CA PRO A 106 21.41 10.41 -4.70
C PRO A 106 20.82 9.47 -5.77
N LEU A 107 20.33 8.30 -5.34
CA LEU A 107 19.73 7.28 -6.21
C LEU A 107 18.46 7.75 -6.96
N ALA A 108 17.71 8.72 -6.42
CA ALA A 108 16.46 9.19 -7.01
C ALA A 108 16.64 10.41 -7.94
N LEU A 109 17.79 11.08 -7.88
CA LEU A 109 17.99 12.37 -8.57
C LEU A 109 17.88 12.28 -10.08
N GLU A 110 18.34 11.19 -10.70
CA GLU A 110 18.26 11.00 -12.15
C GLU A 110 16.80 10.97 -12.63
N GLN A 111 15.93 10.23 -11.92
CA GLN A 111 14.49 10.18 -12.22
C GLN A 111 13.85 11.57 -12.03
N ILE A 112 14.15 12.24 -10.92
CA ILE A 112 13.61 13.57 -10.64
C ILE A 112 14.05 14.57 -11.72
N GLN A 113 15.32 14.54 -12.14
CA GLN A 113 15.83 15.40 -13.21
C GLN A 113 15.13 15.13 -14.54
N GLY A 114 14.93 13.87 -14.91
CA GLY A 114 14.17 13.50 -16.12
C GLY A 114 12.74 14.04 -16.08
N ASN A 115 12.07 13.94 -14.92
CA ASN A 115 10.71 14.46 -14.76
C ASN A 115 10.66 15.99 -14.73
N VAL A 116 11.63 16.66 -14.11
CA VAL A 116 11.72 18.13 -14.14
C VAL A 116 11.94 18.62 -15.57
N GLN A 117 12.87 18.02 -16.32
CA GLN A 117 13.13 18.39 -17.72
C GLN A 117 11.92 18.17 -18.62
N ALA A 118 11.12 17.15 -18.36
CA ALA A 118 9.93 16.85 -19.13
C ALA A 118 8.76 17.82 -18.90
N ASN A 119 8.74 18.55 -17.78
CA ASN A 119 7.57 19.31 -17.34
C ASN A 119 7.85 20.80 -17.09
N VAL A 120 9.01 21.14 -16.53
CA VAL A 120 9.37 22.51 -16.17
C VAL A 120 10.05 23.16 -17.37
N PRO A 121 9.55 24.30 -17.90
CA PRO A 121 10.18 24.98 -19.03
C PRO A 121 11.58 25.47 -18.68
N ALA A 122 12.45 25.70 -19.67
CA ALA A 122 13.84 26.10 -19.46
C ALA A 122 14.05 27.40 -18.64
N GLY A 123 13.03 28.24 -18.49
CA GLY A 123 13.03 29.42 -17.62
C GLY A 123 12.35 29.22 -16.25
N GLY A 124 11.88 28.01 -15.96
CA GLY A 124 11.28 27.65 -14.68
C GLY A 124 12.33 27.51 -13.58
N ARG A 125 11.93 27.78 -12.33
CA ARG A 125 12.81 27.77 -11.17
C ARG A 125 12.65 26.45 -10.41
N ALA A 126 13.24 25.39 -10.94
CA ALA A 126 13.31 24.08 -10.29
C ALA A 126 14.75 23.53 -10.33
N GLN A 127 15.31 23.25 -9.16
CA GLN A 127 16.63 22.63 -9.03
C GLN A 127 16.53 21.31 -8.27
N VAL A 128 17.26 20.30 -8.74
CA VAL A 128 17.27 18.96 -8.14
C VAL A 128 18.58 18.77 -7.38
N ARG A 129 18.54 18.43 -6.09
CA ARG A 129 19.73 18.29 -5.23
C ARG A 129 19.61 17.12 -4.26
N ALA A 130 20.73 16.44 -4.00
CA ALA A 130 20.80 15.42 -2.96
C ALA A 130 20.57 16.03 -1.57
N LEU A 131 19.77 15.38 -0.72
CA LEU A 131 19.64 15.70 0.70
C LEU A 131 19.38 14.43 1.50
N SER A 132 20.31 14.06 2.39
CA SER A 132 20.08 13.04 3.42
C SER A 132 19.67 13.70 4.74
N TRP A 133 18.50 13.32 5.27
CA TRP A 133 17.93 13.92 6.48
C TRP A 133 18.84 13.75 7.70
N GLY A 134 18.97 14.81 8.49
CA GLY A 134 19.82 14.83 9.68
C GLY A 134 21.32 14.93 9.39
N ILE A 135 21.76 14.79 8.13
CA ILE A 135 23.16 14.86 7.70
C ILE A 135 23.41 16.15 6.91
N ASP A 136 22.72 16.35 5.79
CA ASP A 136 23.08 17.35 4.78
C ASP A 136 22.30 18.67 4.90
N GLN A 137 21.34 18.78 5.82
CA GLN A 137 20.43 19.93 5.90
C GLN A 137 21.16 21.27 5.99
N HIS A 138 22.33 21.32 6.63
CA HIS A 138 23.10 22.54 6.83
C HIS A 138 23.70 23.13 5.54
N VAL A 139 23.76 22.35 4.45
CA VAL A 139 24.18 22.81 3.12
C VAL A 139 23.03 23.55 2.39
N PHE A 140 21.83 23.52 2.97
CA PHE A 140 20.65 24.22 2.49
C PHE A 140 20.33 25.41 3.40
N PRO A 141 19.80 26.51 2.84
CA PRO A 141 19.42 27.67 3.63
C PRO A 141 18.22 27.34 4.53
N GLY A 142 18.15 27.95 5.72
CA GLY A 142 17.11 27.67 6.73
C GLY A 142 15.89 28.59 6.68
N ASP A 143 15.69 29.28 5.55
CA ASP A 143 14.72 30.37 5.36
C ASP A 143 13.69 30.03 4.27
N TYR A 144 13.34 28.75 4.09
CA TYR A 144 12.31 28.37 3.14
C TYR A 144 10.92 28.84 3.61
N ASP A 145 10.17 29.44 2.68
CA ASP A 145 8.78 29.85 2.90
C ASP A 145 7.85 28.64 2.97
N LEU A 146 8.15 27.62 2.16
CA LEU A 146 7.38 26.37 2.09
C LEU A 146 8.32 25.16 2.13
N VAL A 147 8.01 24.22 3.03
CA VAL A 147 8.64 22.89 3.06
C VAL A 147 7.57 21.84 2.76
N LEU A 148 7.79 21.04 1.73
CA LEU A 148 6.83 20.06 1.23
C LEU A 148 7.33 18.64 1.47
N GLY A 149 6.43 17.72 1.79
CA GLY A 149 6.75 16.31 1.90
C GLY A 149 5.50 15.45 1.67
N ALA A 150 5.63 14.43 0.84
CA ALA A 150 4.54 13.50 0.53
C ALA A 150 4.99 12.05 0.77
N ASP A 151 4.30 11.38 1.67
CA ASP A 151 4.54 10.02 2.14
C ASP A 151 5.97 9.78 2.67
N ILE A 152 6.55 10.77 3.36
CA ILE A 152 7.92 10.71 3.91
C ILE A 152 8.01 10.19 5.36
N VAL A 153 6.87 9.81 5.94
CA VAL A 153 6.76 9.33 7.33
C VAL A 153 6.40 7.84 7.32
N TYR A 154 7.39 7.00 7.02
CA TYR A 154 7.22 5.55 6.85
C TYR A 154 8.29 4.68 7.53
N GLN A 155 9.36 5.28 8.07
CA GLN A 155 10.40 4.57 8.82
C GLN A 155 10.63 5.26 10.17
N GLU A 156 10.14 4.66 11.26
CA GLU A 156 10.26 5.20 12.62
C GLU A 156 11.70 5.60 13.02
N PRO A 157 12.77 4.83 12.70
CA PRO A 157 14.14 5.22 13.02
C PRO A 157 14.59 6.54 12.38
N THR A 158 13.95 6.97 11.30
CA THR A 158 14.29 8.22 10.58
C THR A 158 13.56 9.45 11.13
N PHE A 159 12.56 9.28 12.01
CA PHE A 159 11.75 10.38 12.51
C PHE A 159 12.56 11.51 13.18
N PRO A 160 13.55 11.24 14.05
CA PRO A 160 14.37 12.30 14.63
C PRO A 160 15.18 13.07 13.58
N LEU A 161 15.67 12.38 12.55
CA LEU A 161 16.47 12.97 11.47
C LEU A 161 15.60 13.87 10.58
N LEU A 162 14.41 13.39 10.22
CA LEU A 162 13.41 14.18 9.49
C LEU A 162 12.99 15.41 10.29
N LEU A 163 12.70 15.25 11.58
CA LEU A 163 12.29 16.34 12.46
C LEU A 163 13.37 17.42 12.59
N GLY A 164 14.64 17.03 12.76
CA GLY A 164 15.77 17.97 12.75
C GLY A 164 15.93 18.69 11.41
N THR A 165 15.68 18.00 10.30
CA THR A 165 15.70 18.58 8.95
C THR A 165 14.59 19.61 8.77
N LEU A 166 13.35 19.30 9.17
CA LEU A 166 12.22 20.24 9.15
C LEU A 166 12.49 21.49 10.01
N GLN A 167 13.10 21.30 11.20
CA GLN A 167 13.49 22.39 12.09
C GLN A 167 14.61 23.26 11.52
N HIS A 168 15.47 22.75 10.65
CA HIS A 168 16.50 23.57 10.01
C HIS A 168 15.91 24.35 8.83
N LEU A 169 15.14 23.68 7.96
CA LEU A 169 14.71 24.23 6.68
C LEU A 169 13.54 25.21 6.77
N CYS A 170 12.61 25.00 7.70
CA CYS A 170 11.43 25.84 7.82
C CYS A 170 11.79 27.23 8.36
N GLY A 171 11.59 28.28 7.57
CA GLY A 171 11.88 29.65 7.98
C GLY A 171 11.05 30.13 9.18
N PRO A 172 11.36 31.29 9.78
CA PRO A 172 10.61 31.85 10.92
C PRO A 172 9.10 32.01 10.66
N HIS A 173 8.73 32.31 9.41
CA HIS A 173 7.35 32.42 8.93
C HIS A 173 7.00 31.32 7.92
N GLY A 174 7.83 30.28 7.85
CA GLY A 174 7.66 29.17 6.92
C GLY A 174 6.46 28.30 7.29
N THR A 175 5.88 27.69 6.27
CA THR A 175 4.81 26.68 6.42
C THR A 175 5.28 25.35 5.87
N ILE A 176 5.04 24.28 6.62
CA ILE A 176 5.32 22.91 6.22
C ILE A 176 4.01 22.26 5.80
N TYR A 177 3.98 21.63 4.63
CA TYR A 177 2.88 20.76 4.20
C TYR A 177 3.38 19.33 4.13
N LEU A 178 2.76 18.46 4.94
CA LEU A 178 3.06 17.03 4.97
C LEU A 178 1.80 16.24 4.64
N ALA A 179 1.84 15.47 3.56
CA ALA A 179 0.81 14.50 3.25
C ALA A 179 1.33 13.10 3.57
N SER A 180 0.55 12.29 4.30
CA SER A 180 0.93 10.91 4.61
C SER A 180 -0.29 10.00 4.64
N LYS A 181 -0.14 8.77 4.15
CA LYS A 181 -1.11 7.71 4.41
C LYS A 181 -0.93 7.23 5.85
N MET A 182 -2.03 7.16 6.61
CA MET A 182 -1.98 6.89 8.05
C MET A 182 -1.85 5.38 8.30
N ARG A 183 -0.60 4.91 8.35
CA ARG A 183 -0.23 3.50 8.54
C ARG A 183 0.15 3.23 10.00
N GLU A 184 -0.50 2.25 10.63
CA GLU A 184 -0.26 1.88 12.03
C GLU A 184 1.12 1.21 12.18
N GLU A 185 1.46 0.34 11.23
CA GLU A 185 2.72 -0.40 11.16
C GLU A 185 3.96 0.50 11.04
N HIS A 186 3.79 1.73 10.58
CA HIS A 186 4.87 2.73 10.48
C HIS A 186 4.85 3.73 11.63
N ARG A 187 3.91 3.59 12.56
CA ARG A 187 3.65 4.57 13.63
C ARG A 187 3.50 5.99 13.10
N THR A 188 2.93 6.14 11.90
CA THR A 188 2.75 7.45 11.24
C THR A 188 1.94 8.39 12.12
N GLU A 189 0.88 7.86 12.77
CA GLU A 189 0.09 8.61 13.73
C GLU A 189 0.93 9.12 14.91
N SER A 190 1.88 8.33 15.41
CA SER A 190 2.77 8.74 16.50
C SER A 190 3.62 9.95 16.11
N PHE A 191 4.15 9.99 14.89
CA PHE A 191 4.92 11.15 14.40
C PHE A 191 4.09 12.43 14.43
N PHE A 192 2.87 12.41 13.87
CA PHE A 192 2.02 13.59 13.78
C PHE A 192 1.37 13.98 15.11
N GLN A 193 1.08 13.02 16.00
CA GLN A 193 0.43 13.31 17.28
C GLN A 193 1.41 13.63 18.41
N HIS A 194 2.60 13.02 18.40
CA HIS A 194 3.52 13.08 19.53
C HIS A 194 4.83 13.77 19.21
N LEU A 195 5.42 13.61 18.02
CA LEU A 195 6.76 14.15 17.72
C LEU A 195 6.71 15.54 17.09
N LEU A 196 6.00 15.70 15.98
CA LEU A 196 5.93 16.96 15.25
C LEU A 196 5.34 18.12 16.08
N PRO A 197 4.27 17.92 16.89
CA PRO A 197 3.70 18.98 17.72
C PRO A 197 4.62 19.51 18.83
N GLN A 198 5.69 18.79 19.18
CA GLN A 198 6.68 19.27 20.17
C GLN A 198 7.47 20.48 19.64
N HIS A 199 7.50 20.68 18.33
CA HIS A 199 8.34 21.71 17.70
C HIS A 199 7.57 22.66 16.79
N PHE A 200 6.41 22.23 16.28
CA PHE A 200 5.59 23.02 15.38
C PHE A 200 4.15 23.08 15.86
N GLN A 201 3.48 24.20 15.61
CA GLN A 201 2.03 24.27 15.66
C GLN A 201 1.48 23.48 14.47
N LEU A 202 0.68 22.44 14.75
CA LEU A 202 0.18 21.51 13.75
C LEU A 202 -1.34 21.64 13.55
N GLU A 203 -1.77 21.59 12.30
CA GLU A 203 -3.17 21.59 11.88
C GLU A 203 -3.40 20.45 10.89
N LEU A 204 -4.42 19.62 11.13
CA LEU A 204 -4.92 18.67 10.13
C LEU A 204 -5.74 19.44 9.09
N ALA A 205 -5.14 19.74 7.95
CA ALA A 205 -5.71 20.59 6.92
C ALA A 205 -6.74 19.84 6.05
N GLN A 206 -6.54 18.54 5.81
CA GLN A 206 -7.50 17.69 5.10
C GLN A 206 -7.34 16.22 5.53
N ARG A 207 -8.46 15.51 5.62
CA ARG A 207 -8.53 14.05 5.79
C ARG A 207 -9.27 13.45 4.60
N ASP A 208 -8.64 12.48 3.95
CA ASP A 208 -9.28 11.59 2.99
C ASP A 208 -9.49 10.23 3.67
N GLU A 209 -10.74 9.85 3.92
CA GLU A 209 -11.06 8.58 4.56
C GLU A 209 -10.94 7.39 3.61
N ASP A 210 -11.23 7.58 2.32
CA ASP A 210 -11.21 6.52 1.32
C ASP A 210 -9.76 6.09 1.04
N GLU A 211 -8.86 7.06 0.85
CA GLU A 211 -7.44 6.79 0.61
C GLU A 211 -6.61 6.62 1.89
N ASN A 212 -7.23 6.92 3.04
CA ASN A 212 -6.59 6.96 4.36
C ASN A 212 -5.39 7.93 4.40
N VAL A 213 -5.50 9.09 3.75
CA VAL A 213 -4.44 10.11 3.66
C VAL A 213 -4.79 11.33 4.49
N ASN A 214 -3.82 11.81 5.28
CA ASN A 214 -3.91 13.09 5.98
C ASN A 214 -2.97 14.10 5.36
N ILE A 215 -3.43 15.34 5.25
CA ILE A 215 -2.60 16.48 4.91
C ILE A 215 -2.53 17.38 6.14
N TYR A 216 -1.32 17.56 6.64
CA TYR A 216 -1.02 18.41 7.77
C TYR A 216 -0.32 19.68 7.32
N ARG A 217 -0.71 20.80 7.93
CA ARG A 217 -0.03 22.08 7.86
C ARG A 217 0.67 22.34 9.19
N ALA A 218 1.97 22.61 9.16
CA ALA A 218 2.74 22.94 10.36
C ALA A 218 3.45 24.28 10.23
N SER A 219 3.51 25.06 11.30
CA SER A 219 4.22 26.34 11.36
C SER A 219 5.01 26.45 12.67
N ARG A 220 6.06 27.27 12.69
CA ARG A 220 6.77 27.54 13.94
C ARG A 220 5.87 28.26 14.95
N TRP A 221 6.16 28.05 16.22
CA TRP A 221 5.54 28.82 17.29
C TRP A 221 5.92 30.30 17.16
N PRO A 222 4.96 31.23 17.35
CA PRO A 222 5.23 32.67 17.25
C PRO A 222 6.16 33.21 18.36
N TYR A 223 6.48 32.40 19.37
CA TYR A 223 7.41 32.73 20.45
C TYR A 223 8.40 31.57 20.65
N PRO A 224 9.71 31.85 20.90
CA PRO A 224 10.65 30.80 21.28
C PRO A 224 10.13 30.07 22.53
N CYS A 225 10.06 28.74 22.48
CA CYS A 225 9.76 27.95 23.67
C CYS A 225 10.88 28.20 24.70
N LEU A 226 10.57 28.96 25.74
CA LEU A 226 11.47 29.34 26.82
C LEU A 226 11.62 28.15 27.81
N GLU A 227 11.99 26.98 27.29
CA GLU A 227 12.26 25.79 28.10
C GLU A 227 13.52 25.08 27.61
N ARG A 228 14.67 25.58 28.06
CA ARG A 228 15.87 24.75 28.20
C ARG A 228 16.86 25.36 29.22
N LEU A 229 16.41 25.57 30.47
CA LEU A 229 17.32 25.84 31.59
C LEU A 229 16.99 25.11 32.91
N SER A 230 15.96 24.27 32.98
CA SER A 230 15.73 23.40 34.14
C SER A 230 15.20 22.06 33.66
N GLY A 231 16.00 21.01 33.77
CA GLY A 231 15.69 19.65 33.30
C GLY A 231 14.58 18.96 34.09
N GLU A 232 13.36 19.43 33.93
CA GLU A 232 12.15 18.74 34.40
C GLU A 232 11.12 18.71 33.27
N VAL A 233 10.77 17.49 32.84
CA VAL A 233 9.74 17.24 31.82
C VAL A 233 8.37 17.35 32.49
N TRP A 234 7.59 18.37 32.14
CA TRP A 234 6.18 18.48 32.51
C TRP A 234 5.29 18.12 31.29
N PRO A 235 4.36 17.14 31.41
CA PRO A 235 3.48 16.81 30.31
C PRO A 235 2.37 17.86 30.22
N CYS A 236 2.39 18.69 29.17
CA CYS A 236 1.25 19.53 28.83
C CYS A 236 0.11 18.67 28.27
N ARG A 237 -0.73 18.15 29.17
CA ARG A 237 -2.03 17.58 28.82
C ARG A 237 -3.11 18.67 28.80
N HIS A 238 -3.92 18.61 27.73
CA HIS A 238 -5.29 19.11 27.52
C HIS A 238 -5.50 20.52 26.93
N ALA A 239 -6.25 20.55 25.82
CA ALA A 239 -7.62 21.08 25.86
C ALA A 239 -8.54 20.46 24.76
N VAL A 240 -9.19 19.34 25.09
CA VAL A 240 -10.54 18.99 24.62
C VAL A 240 -11.36 18.63 25.86
N GLY A 241 -12.39 19.43 26.17
CA GLY A 241 -13.58 19.01 26.95
C GLY A 241 -13.56 19.05 28.50
N LEU A 242 -14.26 20.05 29.06
CA LEU A 242 -15.20 20.02 30.22
C LEU A 242 -14.73 19.72 31.68
N TRP A 243 -14.56 20.82 32.44
CA TRP A 243 -15.09 21.13 33.81
C TRP A 243 -14.43 20.58 35.10
N PRO A 244 -14.62 21.25 36.28
CA PRO A 244 -13.54 21.98 36.95
C PRO A 244 -13.25 21.48 38.38
N HIS A 245 -12.03 21.68 38.90
CA HIS A 245 -11.79 22.11 40.30
C HIS A 245 -10.30 22.42 40.52
N GLN A 246 -10.06 23.62 41.07
CA GLN A 246 -8.93 24.02 41.92
C GLN A 246 -7.50 23.72 41.45
N CYS A 247 -6.81 24.75 40.95
CA CYS A 247 -5.48 25.09 41.45
C CYS A 247 -5.24 26.59 41.32
N ALA A 248 -4.95 27.20 42.47
CA ALA A 248 -4.64 28.61 42.62
C ALA A 248 -3.13 28.81 42.54
N CYS A 249 -2.64 29.70 41.67
CA CYS A 249 -1.46 30.52 41.92
C CYS A 249 -1.43 31.76 41.00
N ARG A 250 -1.77 32.88 41.65
CA ARG A 250 -1.47 34.32 41.44
C ARG A 250 -0.77 34.80 40.14
N LEU A 251 -1.54 35.63 39.42
CA LEU A 251 -1.22 36.82 38.59
C LEU A 251 0.09 37.60 38.91
N PRO A 252 0.60 38.48 37.99
CA PRO A 252 -0.17 39.20 36.97
C PRO A 252 0.46 39.30 35.55
N CYS A 253 -0.38 39.13 34.53
CA CYS A 253 -0.21 39.77 33.22
C CYS A 253 -1.58 40.22 32.72
N VAL A 254 -2.02 41.38 33.19
CA VAL A 254 -3.17 42.12 32.65
C VAL A 254 -2.64 43.02 31.55
N ALA A 255 -2.81 42.61 30.29
CA ALA A 255 -3.10 43.47 29.14
C ALA A 255 -3.09 42.61 27.87
N VAL A 256 -3.96 42.96 26.91
CA VAL A 256 -4.04 42.46 25.52
C VAL A 256 -5.06 41.33 25.23
N TRP A 257 -5.90 40.91 26.18
CA TRP A 257 -7.11 40.10 25.89
C TRP A 257 -8.44 40.87 25.94
N VAL A 258 -8.41 42.15 25.57
CA VAL A 258 -9.61 42.94 25.25
C VAL A 258 -9.43 43.46 23.84
N MET A 259 -9.86 42.69 22.83
CA MET A 259 -10.25 43.14 21.47
C MET A 259 -10.52 41.96 20.51
N SER A 260 -11.20 40.89 20.94
CA SER A 260 -11.80 39.93 19.99
C SER A 260 -12.92 39.09 20.60
N LEU A 261 -13.86 39.73 21.31
CA LEU A 261 -15.11 39.08 21.70
C LEU A 261 -16.28 40.08 21.68
N LEU A 262 -16.35 40.89 20.62
CA LEU A 262 -17.46 41.78 20.30
C LEU A 262 -17.79 41.73 18.81
N ARG A 263 -18.03 40.54 18.27
CA ARG A 263 -18.77 40.32 17.03
C ARG A 263 -19.39 38.93 17.13
N SER A 264 -20.72 38.90 17.21
CA SER A 264 -21.61 37.71 17.22
C SER A 264 -22.29 37.43 18.56
N LEU A 265 -23.12 38.37 19.04
CA LEU A 265 -24.35 38.04 19.79
C LEU A 265 -25.31 39.25 19.83
N ARG A 266 -25.87 39.59 18.66
CA ARG A 266 -27.09 40.40 18.56
C ARG A 266 -27.90 39.84 17.42
N LEU A 267 -29.03 39.22 17.77
CA LEU A 267 -30.23 38.89 16.99
C LEU A 267 -30.66 37.45 17.29
N TYR A 268 -31.16 37.23 18.51
CA TYR A 268 -32.29 36.31 18.68
C TYR A 268 -33.03 36.64 19.98
N LEU A 269 -34.27 37.10 19.81
CA LEU A 269 -35.39 37.14 20.76
C LEU A 269 -35.31 38.10 21.97
N ALA A 270 -35.99 39.24 21.82
CA ALA A 270 -36.75 39.85 22.91
C ALA A 270 -38.15 40.22 22.40
N ALA A 271 -39.13 39.94 23.25
CA ALA A 271 -40.52 39.68 22.91
C ALA A 271 -41.41 40.92 22.75
N GLN A 272 -42.53 40.67 22.07
CA GLN A 272 -43.88 41.22 22.23
C GLN A 272 -44.09 42.22 23.40
N THR A 273 -44.62 43.41 23.12
CA THR A 273 -46.05 43.75 23.31
C THR A 273 -46.33 45.26 23.23
N ARG A 274 -47.47 45.58 22.58
CA ARG A 274 -48.43 46.69 22.80
C ARG A 274 -48.22 48.10 22.20
N ASN A 275 -49.20 48.40 21.33
CA ASN A 275 -50.09 49.57 21.25
C ASN A 275 -49.87 50.67 20.17
N CYS A 276 -50.72 50.57 19.14
CA CYS A 276 -51.43 51.58 18.32
C CYS A 276 -51.76 52.95 18.98
N PRO A 277 -52.33 53.97 18.27
CA PRO A 277 -52.81 54.03 16.86
C PRO A 277 -52.52 55.35 16.08
N VAL A 278 -52.99 55.45 14.81
CA VAL A 278 -53.89 56.51 14.24
C VAL A 278 -53.57 56.95 12.77
N ARG A 279 -54.58 56.67 11.89
CA ARG A 279 -55.13 57.36 10.69
C ARG A 279 -54.24 57.76 9.48
N GLY A 280 -54.63 57.28 8.29
CA GLY A 280 -55.63 57.98 7.47
C GLY A 280 -55.40 58.10 5.94
N LEU A 281 -56.42 57.65 5.18
CA LEU A 281 -56.90 58.08 3.84
C LEU A 281 -56.40 57.36 2.55
N GLY A 282 -57.35 56.71 1.84
CA GLY A 282 -57.24 56.16 0.46
C GLY A 282 -57.77 57.17 -0.60
N PRO A 283 -58.48 56.78 -1.69
CA PRO A 283 -58.64 55.49 -2.39
C PRO A 283 -58.48 55.60 -3.95
N ASP A 284 -58.58 54.49 -4.71
CA ASP A 284 -59.56 54.28 -5.82
C ASP A 284 -59.18 53.29 -6.94
N THR A 285 -60.21 52.51 -7.30
CA THR A 285 -60.61 51.96 -8.63
C THR A 285 -60.13 50.60 -9.20
N VAL A 286 -61.03 49.60 -9.05
CA VAL A 286 -61.83 48.91 -10.10
C VAL A 286 -61.28 47.68 -10.88
N LEU A 287 -62.04 46.58 -10.72
CA LEU A 287 -62.14 45.33 -11.51
C LEU A 287 -62.79 45.54 -12.90
N PRO A 288 -62.76 44.54 -13.79
CA PRO A 288 -64.03 43.85 -14.07
C PRO A 288 -63.91 42.33 -14.28
N SER A 289 -65.07 41.74 -14.52
CA SER A 289 -65.52 40.40 -14.18
C SER A 289 -65.98 39.57 -15.39
N LEU A 290 -66.13 38.25 -15.13
CA LEU A 290 -67.19 37.33 -15.61
C LEU A 290 -67.24 36.90 -17.09
N GLN A 291 -67.21 35.57 -17.31
CA GLN A 291 -68.36 34.85 -17.89
C GLN A 291 -68.30 33.33 -17.65
N ALA A 292 -69.45 32.75 -17.36
CA ALA A 292 -69.75 31.33 -17.25
C ALA A 292 -70.57 30.86 -18.46
N GLY A 293 -70.46 29.59 -18.84
CA GLY A 293 -71.32 28.93 -19.82
C GLY A 293 -71.46 27.44 -19.48
N ALA A 294 -72.69 26.93 -19.51
CA ALA A 294 -73.07 25.60 -19.05
C ALA A 294 -73.79 24.78 -20.15
N LEU A 295 -73.74 23.45 -19.96
CA LEU A 295 -74.62 22.36 -20.44
C LEU A 295 -74.46 21.81 -21.87
N LEU A 296 -74.20 20.49 -21.99
CA LEU A 296 -75.20 19.47 -22.37
C LEU A 296 -74.72 18.01 -22.19
N PHE A 297 -75.71 17.13 -22.10
CA PHE A 297 -75.79 15.72 -21.68
C PHE A 297 -75.16 14.64 -22.58
N GLN A 298 -74.84 13.48 -21.97
CA GLN A 298 -75.01 12.06 -22.39
C GLN A 298 -73.85 11.21 -21.81
N SER A 299 -73.95 9.98 -21.27
CA SER A 299 -74.99 8.97 -21.07
C SER A 299 -74.53 7.99 -19.97
N LEU A 300 -75.46 7.19 -19.45
CA LEU A 300 -75.38 6.31 -18.29
C LEU A 300 -74.86 4.86 -18.58
N GLN A 301 -74.13 4.31 -17.57
CA GLN A 301 -74.09 2.91 -17.07
C GLN A 301 -73.21 1.85 -17.79
N PRO A 302 -72.80 0.73 -17.12
CA PRO A 302 -73.00 0.33 -15.72
C PRO A 302 -71.70 -0.05 -14.97
N TRP A 303 -71.89 -0.28 -13.69
CA TRP A 303 -70.86 -0.61 -12.70
C TRP A 303 -70.36 -2.04 -12.87
N HIS A 304 -69.03 -2.22 -12.85
CA HIS A 304 -68.42 -3.49 -12.52
C HIS A 304 -67.72 -3.38 -11.16
N THR A 305 -68.27 -4.15 -10.24
CA THR A 305 -67.76 -4.60 -8.95
C THR A 305 -66.24 -4.63 -8.85
N PHE A 306 -65.70 -3.84 -7.92
CA PHE A 306 -64.39 -4.07 -7.34
C PHE A 306 -64.39 -5.43 -6.65
N HIS A 307 -63.84 -6.46 -7.30
CA HIS A 307 -63.30 -7.59 -6.58
C HIS A 307 -62.01 -7.11 -5.90
N ALA A 308 -62.09 -6.87 -4.59
CA ALA A 308 -60.93 -6.83 -3.73
C ALA A 308 -60.30 -8.24 -3.71
N GLY A 309 -59.45 -8.51 -4.69
CA GLY A 309 -58.44 -9.55 -4.55
C GLY A 309 -57.43 -9.10 -3.48
N PRO A 310 -56.96 -10.00 -2.61
CA PRO A 310 -56.00 -9.62 -1.58
C PRO A 310 -54.65 -9.34 -2.25
N TRP A 311 -54.41 -8.08 -2.57
CA TRP A 311 -53.08 -7.58 -2.90
C TRP A 311 -52.49 -6.91 -1.66
N LEU A 312 -51.30 -7.41 -1.31
CA LEU A 312 -50.25 -6.82 -0.47
C LEU A 312 -50.29 -7.11 1.03
N SER A 313 -49.60 -8.20 1.40
CA SER A 313 -48.52 -8.09 2.39
C SER A 313 -47.46 -9.16 2.13
N SER A 314 -46.42 -8.84 1.34
CA SER A 314 -45.15 -9.61 1.35
C SER A 314 -43.95 -8.93 0.68
N SER A 315 -44.10 -7.87 -0.12
CA SER A 315 -43.01 -7.39 -0.98
C SER A 315 -41.89 -6.60 -0.29
N VAL A 316 -42.08 -6.12 0.95
CA VAL A 316 -41.05 -5.37 1.69
C VAL A 316 -40.02 -6.31 2.34
N SER A 317 -40.45 -7.49 2.82
CA SER A 317 -39.59 -8.46 3.52
C SER A 317 -38.60 -9.19 2.58
N SER A 318 -39.04 -9.62 1.39
CA SER A 318 -38.21 -10.44 0.49
C SER A 318 -37.01 -9.69 -0.11
N LYS A 319 -37.15 -8.39 -0.42
CA LYS A 319 -36.05 -7.57 -0.98
C LYS A 319 -34.99 -7.27 0.07
N GLU A 320 -35.40 -7.03 1.32
CA GLU A 320 -34.50 -6.77 2.43
C GLU A 320 -33.70 -8.03 2.81
N LEU A 321 -34.36 -9.20 2.89
CA LEU A 321 -33.70 -10.48 3.11
C LEU A 321 -32.67 -10.80 2.02
N LEU A 322 -33.01 -10.55 0.75
CA LEU A 322 -32.11 -10.72 -0.39
C LEU A 322 -30.88 -9.81 -0.30
N MET A 323 -31.08 -8.53 0.02
CA MET A 323 -29.97 -7.57 0.20
C MET A 323 -29.10 -7.94 1.39
N LYS A 324 -29.71 -8.39 2.50
CA LYS A 324 -28.99 -8.83 3.71
C LYS A 324 -28.14 -10.07 3.44
N LEU A 325 -28.70 -11.08 2.76
CA LEU A 325 -27.97 -12.29 2.39
C LEU A 325 -26.81 -11.99 1.42
N ARG A 326 -27.03 -11.14 0.41
CA ARG A 326 -25.97 -10.73 -0.52
C ARG A 326 -24.87 -9.92 0.16
N ARG A 327 -25.21 -8.95 1.01
CA ARG A 327 -24.20 -8.16 1.75
C ARG A 327 -23.36 -9.04 2.67
N LYS A 328 -23.99 -10.05 3.28
CA LYS A 328 -23.31 -11.00 4.15
C LYS A 328 -22.38 -11.96 3.40
N THR A 329 -22.86 -12.52 2.29
CA THR A 329 -22.17 -13.64 1.61
C THR A 329 -21.37 -13.24 0.37
N GLY A 330 -21.73 -12.15 -0.29
CA GLY A 330 -21.09 -11.65 -1.51
C GLY A 330 -21.44 -12.43 -2.79
N TYR A 331 -22.36 -13.40 -2.76
CA TYR A 331 -22.80 -14.14 -3.96
C TYR A 331 -23.72 -13.30 -4.87
N SER A 332 -23.92 -13.74 -6.11
CA SER A 332 -24.75 -13.04 -7.10
C SER A 332 -26.20 -12.89 -6.63
N PHE A 333 -26.90 -11.85 -7.11
CA PHE A 333 -28.32 -11.65 -6.77
C PHE A 333 -29.19 -12.84 -7.16
N VAL A 334 -28.89 -13.48 -8.30
CA VAL A 334 -29.62 -14.65 -8.80
C VAL A 334 -29.46 -15.83 -7.85
N ASN A 335 -28.23 -16.11 -7.41
CA ASN A 335 -27.97 -17.22 -6.50
C ASN A 335 -28.57 -16.96 -5.11
N CYS A 336 -28.44 -15.75 -4.57
CA CYS A 336 -29.04 -15.38 -3.29
C CYS A 336 -30.57 -15.47 -3.32
N LYS A 337 -31.20 -15.08 -4.43
CA LYS A 337 -32.65 -15.19 -4.61
C LYS A 337 -33.10 -16.65 -4.64
N LYS A 338 -32.42 -17.48 -5.44
CA LYS A 338 -32.70 -18.92 -5.53
C LYS A 338 -32.52 -19.63 -4.19
N ALA A 339 -31.48 -19.26 -3.43
CA ALA A 339 -31.23 -19.80 -2.10
C ALA A 339 -32.38 -19.47 -1.13
N LEU A 340 -32.81 -18.20 -1.10
CA LEU A 340 -33.94 -17.78 -0.27
C LEU A 340 -35.26 -18.47 -0.67
N GLU A 341 -35.51 -18.62 -1.97
CA GLU A 341 -36.70 -19.34 -2.47
C GLU A 341 -36.67 -20.82 -2.08
N THR A 342 -35.50 -21.46 -2.15
CA THR A 342 -35.33 -22.89 -1.81
C THR A 342 -35.43 -23.13 -0.30
N CYS A 343 -34.95 -22.20 0.52
CA CYS A 343 -34.92 -22.29 1.97
C CYS A 343 -36.10 -21.58 2.67
N GLY A 344 -37.16 -21.24 1.93
CA GLY A 344 -38.37 -20.62 2.50
C GLY A 344 -38.13 -19.27 3.19
N GLY A 345 -37.09 -18.53 2.78
CA GLY A 345 -36.72 -17.23 3.36
C GLY A 345 -35.85 -17.29 4.62
N ASP A 346 -35.43 -18.46 5.08
CA ASP A 346 -34.50 -18.60 6.21
C ASP A 346 -33.07 -18.21 5.79
N LEU A 347 -32.52 -17.16 6.42
CA LEU A 347 -31.20 -16.63 6.08
C LEU A 347 -30.05 -17.61 6.40
N LYS A 348 -30.13 -18.37 7.49
CA LYS A 348 -29.06 -19.29 7.88
C LYS A 348 -29.04 -20.50 6.94
N GLN A 349 -30.21 -21.07 6.68
CA GLN A 349 -30.30 -22.18 5.74
C GLN A 349 -29.94 -21.74 4.32
N ALA A 350 -30.35 -20.55 3.88
CA ALA A 350 -29.99 -20.01 2.57
C ALA A 350 -28.46 -19.77 2.45
N GLU A 351 -27.80 -19.33 3.52
CA GLU A 351 -26.34 -19.20 3.57
C GLU A 351 -25.65 -20.56 3.46
N SER A 352 -26.05 -21.55 4.26
CA SER A 352 -25.51 -22.92 4.17
C SER A 352 -25.73 -23.51 2.78
N TRP A 353 -26.94 -23.37 2.21
CA TRP A 353 -27.26 -23.81 0.86
C TRP A 353 -26.38 -23.14 -0.19
N LEU A 354 -26.13 -21.82 -0.06
CA LEU A 354 -25.22 -21.09 -0.96
C LEU A 354 -23.80 -21.64 -0.89
N HIS A 355 -23.30 -21.95 0.29
CA HIS A 355 -21.98 -22.55 0.46
C HIS A 355 -21.88 -23.93 -0.19
N GLU A 356 -22.86 -24.81 0.05
CA GLU A 356 -22.92 -26.14 -0.58
C GLU A 356 -23.00 -26.05 -2.10
N GLN A 357 -23.84 -25.15 -2.64
CA GLN A 357 -23.93 -24.95 -4.08
C GLN A 357 -22.64 -24.36 -4.65
N ALA A 358 -22.01 -23.38 -3.99
CA ALA A 358 -20.75 -22.80 -4.42
C ALA A 358 -19.64 -23.86 -4.50
N GLN A 359 -19.60 -24.79 -3.54
CA GLN A 359 -18.67 -25.91 -3.58
C GLN A 359 -18.92 -26.80 -4.80
N LYS A 360 -20.18 -27.20 -5.03
CA LYS A 360 -20.56 -28.05 -6.17
C LYS A 360 -20.28 -27.38 -7.52
N GLU A 361 -20.62 -26.10 -7.66
CA GLU A 361 -20.35 -25.30 -8.86
C GLU A 361 -18.84 -25.13 -9.07
N GLY A 362 -18.09 -24.86 -8.00
CA GLY A 362 -16.63 -24.78 -8.00
C GLY A 362 -15.99 -26.05 -8.53
N TRP A 363 -16.39 -27.22 -8.03
CA TRP A 363 -15.92 -28.52 -8.51
C TRP A 363 -16.26 -28.77 -9.97
N SER A 364 -17.49 -28.45 -10.40
CA SER A 364 -17.90 -28.60 -11.80
C SER A 364 -17.07 -27.70 -12.72
N LYS A 365 -16.79 -26.46 -12.29
CA LYS A 365 -16.01 -25.50 -13.07
C LYS A 365 -14.53 -25.87 -13.10
N ALA A 366 -13.97 -26.29 -11.97
CA ALA A 366 -12.61 -26.82 -11.88
C ALA A 366 -12.40 -27.99 -12.84
N ALA A 367 -13.33 -28.95 -12.89
CA ALA A 367 -13.26 -30.06 -13.84
C ALA A 367 -13.31 -29.62 -15.32
N LYS A 368 -14.06 -28.53 -15.63
CA LYS A 368 -14.16 -27.98 -17.00
C LYS A 368 -12.95 -27.15 -17.42
N LEU A 369 -12.32 -26.46 -16.47
CA LEU A 369 -11.17 -25.59 -16.72
C LEU A 369 -9.84 -26.34 -16.57
N HIS A 370 -9.86 -27.54 -15.99
CA HIS A 370 -8.70 -28.39 -15.84
C HIS A 370 -7.97 -28.62 -17.18
N GLY A 371 -6.64 -28.66 -17.13
CA GLY A 371 -5.78 -28.83 -18.30
C GLY A 371 -5.45 -27.54 -19.06
N ARG A 372 -6.09 -26.40 -18.72
CA ARG A 372 -5.66 -25.10 -19.26
C ARG A 372 -4.31 -24.69 -18.68
N LYS A 373 -3.51 -24.00 -19.50
CA LYS A 373 -2.17 -23.53 -19.14
C LYS A 373 -2.25 -22.49 -18.02
N THR A 374 -1.44 -22.67 -16.97
CA THR A 374 -1.40 -21.78 -15.80
C THR A 374 0.05 -21.41 -15.50
N LYS A 375 0.65 -20.58 -16.38
CA LYS A 375 2.04 -20.11 -16.22
C LYS A 375 2.16 -18.94 -15.24
N GLU A 376 1.09 -18.20 -15.01
CA GLU A 376 1.04 -17.07 -14.08
C GLU A 376 0.73 -17.54 -12.66
N GLY A 377 0.91 -16.68 -11.66
CA GLY A 377 0.61 -17.03 -10.28
C GLY A 377 1.41 -16.23 -9.26
N LEU A 378 1.55 -16.80 -8.07
CA LEU A 378 2.34 -16.23 -6.98
C LEU A 378 3.11 -17.30 -6.21
N ILE A 379 4.31 -16.91 -5.80
CA ILE A 379 5.04 -17.52 -4.69
C ILE A 379 4.59 -16.84 -3.40
N GLY A 380 4.19 -17.63 -2.41
CA GLY A 380 3.89 -17.18 -1.07
C GLY A 380 4.95 -17.63 -0.07
N LEU A 381 5.47 -16.70 0.72
CA LEU A 381 6.40 -16.94 1.81
C LEU A 381 5.73 -16.62 3.13
N LEU A 382 5.71 -17.58 4.04
CA LEU A 382 5.18 -17.42 5.39
C LEU A 382 6.16 -18.01 6.40
N GLN A 383 6.49 -17.23 7.43
CA GLN A 383 7.37 -17.64 8.52
C GLN A 383 6.64 -17.52 9.85
N GLU A 384 6.59 -18.62 10.60
CA GLU A 384 6.04 -18.66 11.96
C GLU A 384 7.02 -19.36 12.91
N GLY A 385 7.58 -18.58 13.84
CA GLY A 385 8.58 -19.07 14.77
C GLY A 385 9.80 -19.64 14.03
N SER A 386 10.08 -20.92 14.26
CA SER A 386 11.20 -21.64 13.62
C SER A 386 10.84 -22.38 12.33
N THR A 387 9.60 -22.24 11.85
CA THR A 387 9.13 -22.90 10.62
C THR A 387 8.91 -21.85 9.54
N THR A 388 9.48 -22.07 8.36
CA THR A 388 9.30 -21.22 7.19
C THR A 388 8.80 -22.06 6.03
N VAL A 389 7.79 -21.57 5.31
CA VAL A 389 7.23 -22.24 4.12
C VAL A 389 7.31 -21.33 2.91
N LEU A 390 7.49 -21.98 1.76
CA LEU A 390 7.44 -21.37 0.44
C LEU A 390 6.43 -22.16 -0.40
N VAL A 391 5.38 -21.52 -0.88
CA VAL A 391 4.30 -22.17 -1.65
C VAL A 391 4.18 -21.54 -3.02
N GLU A 392 3.89 -22.35 -4.04
CA GLU A 392 3.56 -21.87 -5.38
C GLU A 392 2.11 -22.21 -5.72
N VAL A 393 1.35 -21.18 -6.10
CA VAL A 393 -0.01 -21.32 -6.61
C VAL A 393 -0.10 -20.61 -7.95
N ASN A 394 -0.53 -21.33 -8.98
CA ASN A 394 -0.64 -20.81 -10.34
C ASN A 394 -2.08 -20.48 -10.74
N CYS A 395 -2.24 -19.56 -11.69
CA CYS A 395 -3.47 -19.20 -12.39
C CYS A 395 -3.21 -18.97 -13.89
N GLU A 396 -4.25 -18.71 -14.69
CA GLU A 396 -4.10 -18.50 -16.13
C GLU A 396 -3.49 -17.12 -16.43
N THR A 397 -3.91 -16.08 -15.70
CA THR A 397 -3.52 -14.68 -15.98
C THR A 397 -2.94 -13.94 -14.78
N ASP A 398 -2.14 -12.91 -15.06
CA ASP A 398 -1.57 -12.01 -14.05
C ASP A 398 -2.63 -11.07 -13.42
N PHE A 399 -3.73 -10.80 -14.13
CA PHE A 399 -4.90 -10.11 -13.57
C PHE A 399 -5.48 -10.86 -12.37
N VAL A 400 -5.56 -12.19 -12.46
CA VAL A 400 -6.04 -13.03 -11.35
C VAL A 400 -4.99 -13.14 -10.25
N SER A 401 -3.70 -13.22 -10.57
CA SER A 401 -2.64 -13.28 -9.54
C SER A 401 -2.63 -12.04 -8.64
N ARG A 402 -2.96 -10.86 -9.19
CA ARG A 402 -3.09 -9.60 -8.45
C ARG A 402 -4.42 -9.44 -7.69
N ASN A 403 -5.37 -10.35 -7.88
CA ASN A 403 -6.68 -10.28 -7.23
C ASN A 403 -6.59 -10.70 -5.75
N LEU A 404 -7.21 -9.91 -4.86
CA LEU A 404 -7.21 -10.20 -3.41
C LEU A 404 -7.78 -11.59 -3.07
N LYS A 405 -8.75 -12.11 -3.82
CA LYS A 405 -9.31 -13.46 -3.58
C LYS A 405 -8.33 -14.56 -3.91
N PHE A 406 -7.49 -14.37 -4.93
CA PHE A 406 -6.43 -15.30 -5.25
C PHE A 406 -5.32 -15.25 -4.18
N GLN A 407 -4.91 -14.06 -3.78
CA GLN A 407 -3.93 -13.88 -2.70
C GLN A 407 -4.41 -14.48 -1.36
N GLN A 408 -5.70 -14.38 -1.06
CA GLN A 408 -6.33 -15.06 0.08
C GLN A 408 -6.23 -16.58 -0.05
N LEU A 409 -6.40 -17.16 -1.25
CA LEU A 409 -6.16 -18.60 -1.46
C LEU A 409 -4.71 -18.95 -1.17
N VAL A 410 -3.73 -18.20 -1.68
CA VAL A 410 -2.29 -18.44 -1.41
C VAL A 410 -2.00 -18.40 0.10
N GLN A 411 -2.61 -17.46 0.83
CA GLN A 411 -2.52 -17.41 2.29
C GLN A 411 -3.03 -18.70 2.95
N GLN A 412 -4.21 -19.19 2.55
CA GLN A 412 -4.76 -20.42 3.13
C GLN A 412 -3.86 -21.63 2.85
N VAL A 413 -3.26 -21.69 1.66
CA VAL A 413 -2.30 -22.74 1.29
C VAL A 413 -1.03 -22.66 2.14
N ALA A 414 -0.50 -21.46 2.35
CA ALA A 414 0.67 -21.24 3.22
C ALA A 414 0.37 -21.63 4.68
N LEU A 415 -0.78 -21.23 5.22
CA LEU A 415 -1.21 -21.58 6.58
C LEU A 415 -1.43 -23.09 6.75
N GLY A 416 -2.12 -23.73 5.80
CA GLY A 416 -2.31 -25.19 5.80
C GLY A 416 -0.98 -25.93 5.77
N THR A 417 -0.01 -25.41 5.00
CA THR A 417 1.36 -25.95 4.95
C THR A 417 2.08 -25.79 6.28
N ILE A 418 2.04 -24.59 6.90
CA ILE A 418 2.63 -24.35 8.23
C ILE A 418 2.07 -25.32 9.27
N LEU A 419 0.75 -25.48 9.33
CA LEU A 419 0.08 -26.37 10.29
C LEU A 419 0.50 -27.83 10.09
N HIS A 420 0.58 -28.27 8.83
CA HIS A 420 1.11 -29.59 8.50
C HIS A 420 2.56 -29.75 8.99
N CYS A 421 3.44 -28.80 8.69
CA CYS A 421 4.85 -28.85 9.09
C CYS A 421 5.06 -28.78 10.60
N GLN A 422 4.23 -28.02 11.32
CA GLN A 422 4.26 -27.97 12.78
C GLN A 422 3.89 -29.32 13.42
N SER A 423 3.01 -30.11 12.78
CA SER A 423 2.66 -31.46 13.23
C SER A 423 3.79 -32.49 13.04
N LEU A 424 4.75 -32.21 12.14
CA LEU A 424 5.90 -33.07 11.91
C LEU A 424 6.91 -32.97 13.06
N LYS A 425 7.56 -34.10 13.40
CA LYS A 425 8.56 -34.16 14.46
C LYS A 425 9.72 -33.20 14.18
N SER A 426 10.06 -32.36 15.14
CA SER A 426 11.22 -31.47 15.06
C SER A 426 12.51 -32.21 15.44
N GLN A 427 13.57 -32.03 14.65
CA GLN A 427 14.91 -32.45 15.02
C GLN A 427 15.58 -31.36 15.87
N LEU A 428 16.34 -31.76 16.89
CA LEU A 428 17.01 -30.82 17.80
C LEU A 428 18.45 -30.48 17.38
N SER A 429 19.10 -31.35 16.62
CA SER A 429 20.54 -31.24 16.28
C SER A 429 20.83 -30.64 14.91
N THR A 430 19.83 -30.59 14.01
CA THR A 430 19.98 -30.06 12.65
C THR A 430 18.63 -29.55 12.13
N TYR A 431 18.66 -28.77 11.06
CA TYR A 431 17.44 -28.34 10.37
C TYR A 431 16.73 -29.52 9.68
N SER A 432 15.42 -29.37 9.47
CA SER A 432 14.63 -30.29 8.65
C SER A 432 14.06 -29.53 7.46
N LYS A 433 14.25 -30.07 6.26
CA LYS A 433 13.71 -29.54 5.01
C LYS A 433 12.81 -30.59 4.36
N GLY A 434 11.70 -30.16 3.76
CA GLY A 434 10.83 -31.03 3.00
C GLY A 434 10.11 -30.30 1.87
N PHE A 435 9.54 -31.08 0.96
CA PHE A 435 8.77 -30.61 -0.18
C PHE A 435 7.44 -31.34 -0.22
N LEU A 436 6.42 -30.66 -0.74
CA LEU A 436 5.12 -31.24 -1.05
C LEU A 436 4.84 -31.03 -2.53
N ASN A 437 4.50 -32.11 -3.23
CA ASN A 437 4.03 -32.02 -4.61
C ASN A 437 2.56 -31.57 -4.66
N SER A 438 2.05 -31.32 -5.87
CA SER A 438 0.68 -30.85 -6.08
C SER A 438 -0.39 -31.75 -5.43
N SER A 439 -0.22 -33.07 -5.49
CA SER A 439 -1.16 -34.02 -4.90
C SER A 439 -1.13 -33.96 -3.37
N GLU A 440 0.06 -33.97 -2.77
CA GLU A 440 0.22 -33.92 -1.31
C GLU A 440 -0.30 -32.60 -0.74
N LEU A 441 0.02 -31.48 -1.40
CA LEU A 441 -0.42 -30.15 -1.00
C LEU A 441 -1.94 -29.99 -1.09
N SER A 442 -2.56 -30.55 -2.12
CA SER A 442 -4.02 -30.45 -2.32
C SER A 442 -4.83 -31.17 -1.24
N GLU A 443 -4.31 -32.28 -0.72
CA GLU A 443 -4.99 -33.09 0.29
C GLU A 443 -4.76 -32.58 1.73
N LEU A 444 -3.95 -31.52 1.92
CA LEU A 444 -3.79 -30.90 3.24
C LEU A 444 -5.10 -30.29 3.74
N PRO A 445 -5.34 -30.27 5.07
CA PRO A 445 -6.46 -29.57 5.67
C PRO A 445 -6.44 -28.06 5.35
N ALA A 446 -7.61 -27.47 5.12
CA ALA A 446 -7.76 -26.05 4.79
C ALA A 446 -7.46 -25.08 5.95
N GLY A 447 -7.12 -25.59 7.14
CA GLY A 447 -6.89 -24.81 8.36
C GLY A 447 -8.08 -24.83 9.32
N PRO A 448 -7.96 -24.19 10.51
CA PRO A 448 -8.97 -24.26 11.57
C PRO A 448 -10.24 -23.46 11.26
N GLU A 449 -10.18 -22.48 10.35
CA GLU A 449 -11.31 -21.59 10.03
C GLU A 449 -12.21 -22.13 8.90
N ARG A 450 -11.77 -23.17 8.18
CA ARG A 450 -12.40 -23.68 6.96
C ARG A 450 -12.49 -25.20 7.02
N GLU A 451 -13.66 -25.75 6.70
CA GLU A 451 -13.82 -27.19 6.55
C GLU A 451 -13.24 -27.69 5.21
N GLY A 452 -12.83 -28.96 5.18
CA GLY A 452 -12.32 -29.64 3.99
C GLY A 452 -10.81 -29.53 3.79
N CYS A 453 -10.37 -29.87 2.58
CA CYS A 453 -8.96 -29.83 2.17
C CYS A 453 -8.64 -28.60 1.31
N LEU A 454 -7.37 -28.33 1.05
CA LEU A 454 -6.94 -27.21 0.20
C LEU A 454 -7.49 -27.33 -1.23
N LYS A 455 -7.72 -28.55 -1.72
CA LYS A 455 -8.41 -28.82 -3.00
C LYS A 455 -9.84 -28.29 -3.03
N ASP A 456 -10.57 -28.36 -1.91
CA ASP A 456 -11.91 -27.78 -1.81
C ASP A 456 -11.86 -26.25 -1.91
N GLN A 457 -10.87 -25.62 -1.25
CA GLN A 457 -10.67 -24.17 -1.31
C GLN A 457 -10.23 -23.71 -2.71
N LEU A 458 -9.38 -24.49 -3.38
CA LEU A 458 -9.00 -24.28 -4.78
C LEU A 458 -10.24 -24.31 -5.69
N ALA A 459 -11.10 -25.32 -5.55
CA ALA A 459 -12.33 -25.44 -6.34
C ALA A 459 -13.27 -24.24 -6.12
N LEU A 460 -13.40 -23.74 -4.89
CA LEU A 460 -14.16 -22.52 -4.60
C LEU A 460 -13.57 -21.28 -5.28
N ALA A 461 -12.24 -21.13 -5.25
CA ALA A 461 -11.55 -20.02 -5.88
C ALA A 461 -11.74 -20.05 -7.40
N ILE A 462 -11.60 -21.21 -8.04
CA ILE A 462 -11.86 -21.42 -9.48
C ILE A 462 -13.32 -21.09 -9.81
N GLY A 463 -14.27 -21.56 -9.01
CA GLY A 463 -15.69 -21.23 -9.16
C GLY A 463 -15.92 -19.72 -9.24
N LYS A 464 -15.30 -18.98 -8.31
CA LYS A 464 -15.47 -17.54 -8.13
C LYS A 464 -14.73 -16.68 -9.14
N LEU A 465 -13.47 -16.99 -9.43
CA LEU A 465 -12.60 -16.19 -10.31
C LEU A 465 -12.69 -16.63 -11.77
N GLY A 466 -13.03 -17.89 -12.01
CA GLY A 466 -13.33 -18.39 -13.35
C GLY A 466 -12.14 -18.72 -14.24
N GLU A 467 -10.96 -18.85 -13.65
CA GLU A 467 -9.76 -19.37 -14.30
C GLU A 467 -9.36 -20.71 -13.68
N ASN A 468 -8.65 -21.52 -14.46
CA ASN A 468 -7.92 -22.67 -13.95
C ASN A 468 -6.86 -22.20 -12.95
N MET A 469 -6.66 -22.99 -11.90
CA MET A 469 -5.68 -22.73 -10.85
C MET A 469 -5.08 -24.04 -10.38
N ILE A 470 -3.81 -24.00 -9.98
CA ILE A 470 -3.07 -25.19 -9.54
C ILE A 470 -2.33 -24.87 -8.24
N LEU A 471 -2.48 -25.74 -7.24
CA LEU A 471 -1.57 -25.81 -6.09
C LEU A 471 -0.33 -26.57 -6.56
N LYS A 472 0.73 -25.87 -6.95
CA LYS A 472 1.82 -26.47 -7.72
C LYS A 472 2.75 -27.31 -6.85
N ARG A 473 3.25 -26.69 -5.78
CA ARG A 473 4.21 -27.29 -4.85
C ARG A 473 4.38 -26.42 -3.61
N ALA A 474 4.95 -27.01 -2.57
CA ALA A 474 5.42 -26.29 -1.40
C ALA A 474 6.81 -26.81 -0.99
N ALA A 475 7.60 -25.95 -0.37
CA ALA A 475 8.80 -26.28 0.37
C ALA A 475 8.65 -25.76 1.79
N TRP A 476 9.26 -26.45 2.74
CA TRP A 476 9.25 -26.04 4.13
C TRP A 476 10.59 -26.33 4.81
N VAL A 477 10.93 -25.50 5.79
CA VAL A 477 12.15 -25.59 6.57
C VAL A 477 11.81 -25.38 8.04
N LYS A 478 12.34 -26.24 8.91
CA LYS A 478 12.30 -26.11 10.37
C LYS A 478 13.73 -26.03 10.88
N VAL A 479 14.05 -24.99 11.64
CA VAL A 479 15.39 -24.78 12.19
C VAL A 479 15.42 -24.88 13.73
N PRO A 480 16.35 -25.64 14.34
CA PRO A 480 16.58 -25.57 15.78
C PRO A 480 17.44 -24.35 16.13
N ALA A 481 17.74 -24.17 17.42
CA ALA A 481 18.71 -23.16 17.85
C ALA A 481 20.09 -23.42 17.22
N GLY A 482 20.81 -22.35 16.87
CA GLY A 482 22.07 -22.42 16.13
C GLY A 482 21.90 -22.42 14.60
N PHE A 483 20.66 -22.46 14.12
CA PHE A 483 20.35 -22.31 12.70
C PHE A 483 19.48 -21.07 12.47
N TYR A 484 19.61 -20.49 11.29
CA TYR A 484 18.87 -19.32 10.84
C TYR A 484 18.37 -19.54 9.40
N VAL A 485 17.20 -18.98 9.08
CA VAL A 485 16.67 -18.98 7.71
C VAL A 485 16.62 -17.55 7.21
N GLY A 486 17.52 -17.22 6.29
CA GLY A 486 17.40 -16.01 5.48
C GLY A 486 16.31 -16.20 4.43
N SER A 487 15.52 -15.17 4.16
CA SER A 487 14.44 -15.26 3.19
C SER A 487 14.29 -13.99 2.37
N TYR A 488 13.84 -14.16 1.14
CA TYR A 488 13.57 -13.03 0.24
C TYR A 488 12.48 -13.40 -0.78
N VAL A 489 11.62 -12.45 -1.09
CA VAL A 489 10.62 -12.55 -2.16
C VAL A 489 10.81 -11.36 -3.11
N HIS A 490 10.91 -11.65 -4.40
CA HIS A 490 11.04 -10.65 -5.46
C HIS A 490 9.72 -10.46 -6.22
N GLY A 491 9.48 -9.25 -6.73
CA GLY A 491 8.21 -8.88 -7.34
C GLY A 491 7.08 -8.81 -6.31
N ALA A 492 7.39 -8.30 -5.11
CA ALA A 492 6.48 -8.37 -3.98
C ALA A 492 5.15 -7.64 -4.26
N THR A 493 4.03 -8.34 -4.05
CA THR A 493 2.68 -7.77 -4.18
C THR A 493 2.22 -7.26 -2.82
N HIS A 494 1.81 -5.99 -2.77
CA HIS A 494 1.43 -5.35 -1.52
C HIS A 494 -0.02 -5.69 -1.15
N SER A 495 -0.18 -6.51 -0.11
CA SER A 495 -1.49 -6.95 0.38
C SER A 495 -1.55 -6.80 1.91
N PRO A 496 -1.87 -5.59 2.43
CA PRO A 496 -1.72 -5.26 3.85
C PRO A 496 -2.66 -6.06 4.76
N SER A 497 -3.70 -6.67 4.19
CA SER A 497 -4.64 -7.55 4.90
C SER A 497 -4.09 -8.95 5.22
N LEU A 498 -2.92 -9.33 4.67
CA LEU A 498 -2.33 -10.66 4.82
C LEU A 498 -1.08 -10.56 5.71
N HIS A 499 -1.29 -10.43 7.01
CA HIS A 499 -0.20 -10.32 7.98
C HIS A 499 0.78 -11.50 7.88
N ASN A 500 2.08 -11.21 7.93
CA ASN A 500 3.21 -12.16 7.89
C ASN A 500 3.38 -12.96 6.58
N LEU A 501 2.49 -12.81 5.60
CA LEU A 501 2.63 -13.44 4.29
C LEU A 501 3.25 -12.45 3.29
N VAL A 502 4.34 -12.84 2.66
CA VAL A 502 4.96 -12.08 1.56
C VAL A 502 4.68 -12.81 0.25
N LEU A 503 4.11 -12.11 -0.72
CA LEU A 503 3.72 -12.66 -2.02
C LEU A 503 4.57 -12.07 -3.14
N GLY A 504 4.99 -12.84 -4.13
CA GLY A 504 5.72 -12.31 -5.29
C GLY A 504 5.93 -13.32 -6.41
N LYS A 505 6.81 -13.01 -7.36
CA LYS A 505 7.12 -13.86 -8.52
C LYS A 505 8.23 -14.88 -8.22
N TYR A 506 9.20 -14.48 -7.40
CA TYR A 506 10.31 -15.33 -6.97
C TYR A 506 10.34 -15.39 -5.45
N GLY A 507 10.78 -16.53 -4.91
CA GLY A 507 11.04 -16.66 -3.48
C GLY A 507 12.27 -17.52 -3.23
N ALA A 508 13.04 -17.15 -2.21
CA ALA A 508 14.20 -17.92 -1.78
C ALA A 508 14.22 -18.07 -0.26
N LEU A 509 14.65 -19.26 0.18
CA LEU A 509 15.02 -19.58 1.56
C LEU A 509 16.50 -19.98 1.56
N VAL A 510 17.29 -19.41 2.47
CA VAL A 510 18.70 -19.73 2.64
C VAL A 510 18.90 -20.20 4.06
N ILE A 511 19.33 -21.44 4.21
CA ILE A 511 19.50 -22.11 5.50
C ILE A 511 20.94 -21.92 5.92
N CYS A 512 21.12 -21.36 7.11
CA CYS A 512 22.42 -21.00 7.64
C CYS A 512 22.64 -21.61 9.01
N GLU A 513 23.87 -22.02 9.29
CA GLU A 513 24.34 -22.34 10.63
C GLU A 513 25.06 -21.09 11.20
N THR A 514 24.77 -20.75 12.46
CA THR A 514 25.34 -19.59 13.15
C THR A 514 25.55 -19.91 14.63
N SER A 515 26.75 -19.62 15.12
CA SER A 515 27.09 -19.68 16.55
C SER A 515 26.78 -18.37 17.29
N GLU A 516 26.45 -17.30 16.58
CA GLU A 516 26.33 -15.96 17.15
C GLU A 516 24.87 -15.48 17.23
N GLN A 517 24.54 -14.82 18.35
CA GLN A 517 23.35 -13.97 18.52
C GLN A 517 23.71 -12.53 18.11
N THR A 518 24.17 -12.32 16.88
CA THR A 518 24.51 -10.97 16.40
C THR A 518 23.30 -10.23 15.86
N ALA A 519 23.29 -8.92 16.10
CA ALA A 519 22.15 -8.03 15.96
C ALA A 519 21.76 -7.67 14.50
N ASN A 520 22.17 -8.43 13.48
CA ASN A 520 21.78 -8.10 12.10
C ASN A 520 21.66 -9.29 11.11
N LEU A 521 21.24 -10.47 11.58
CA LEU A 521 20.99 -11.63 10.71
C LEU A 521 19.88 -11.38 9.67
N GLU A 522 18.95 -10.48 9.94
CA GLU A 522 17.85 -10.15 9.02
C GLU A 522 18.35 -9.53 7.71
N ASP A 523 19.21 -8.52 7.77
CA ASP A 523 19.77 -7.89 6.56
C ASP A 523 20.67 -8.87 5.79
N LEU A 524 21.45 -9.68 6.50
CA LEU A 524 22.27 -10.72 5.89
C LEU A 524 21.39 -11.76 5.18
N GLY A 525 20.38 -12.29 5.87
CA GLY A 525 19.44 -13.27 5.35
C GLY A 525 18.69 -12.77 4.11
N ARG A 526 18.24 -11.51 4.15
CA ARG A 526 17.62 -10.85 3.01
C ARG A 526 18.57 -10.75 1.81
N ARG A 527 19.83 -10.35 2.03
CA ARG A 527 20.85 -10.24 0.97
C ARG A 527 21.24 -11.60 0.39
N LEU A 528 21.30 -12.64 1.22
CA LEU A 528 21.51 -14.02 0.76
C LEU A 528 20.32 -14.49 -0.10
N GLY A 529 19.10 -14.21 0.32
CA GLY A 529 17.91 -14.48 -0.48
C GLY A 529 17.89 -13.72 -1.81
N GLN A 530 18.31 -12.44 -1.82
CA GLN A 530 18.48 -11.66 -3.06
C GLN A 530 19.50 -12.31 -4.00
N HIS A 531 20.64 -12.75 -3.46
CA HIS A 531 21.66 -13.45 -4.24
C HIS A 531 21.10 -14.74 -4.86
N VAL A 532 20.41 -15.58 -4.08
CA VAL A 532 19.82 -16.83 -4.60
C VAL A 532 18.77 -16.57 -5.68
N VAL A 533 17.92 -15.54 -5.51
CA VAL A 533 16.95 -15.16 -6.54
C VAL A 533 17.65 -14.71 -7.83
N GLY A 534 18.63 -13.80 -7.72
CA GLY A 534 19.28 -13.15 -8.86
C GLY A 534 20.33 -14.01 -9.58
N MET A 535 21.10 -14.82 -8.84
CA MET A 535 22.21 -15.63 -9.38
C MET A 535 21.83 -17.10 -9.62
N ALA A 536 20.63 -17.52 -9.20
CA ALA A 536 20.05 -18.86 -9.41
C ALA A 536 21.06 -20.04 -9.28
N PRO A 537 21.77 -20.17 -8.14
CA PRO A 537 22.71 -21.28 -7.95
C PRO A 537 21.99 -22.63 -8.02
N LEU A 538 22.74 -23.67 -8.42
CA LEU A 538 22.24 -25.05 -8.49
C LEU A 538 22.71 -25.92 -7.31
N SER A 539 23.77 -25.50 -6.62
CA SER A 539 24.31 -26.19 -5.44
C SER A 539 24.99 -25.20 -4.49
N VAL A 540 25.21 -25.59 -3.23
CA VAL A 540 25.86 -24.70 -2.24
C VAL A 540 27.34 -24.49 -2.58
N GLY A 541 28.08 -25.55 -2.87
CA GLY A 541 29.54 -25.52 -3.06
C GLY A 541 30.33 -25.54 -1.75
N SER A 542 31.62 -25.24 -1.83
CA SER A 542 32.54 -25.11 -0.69
C SER A 542 33.25 -23.75 -0.68
N LEU A 543 33.75 -23.34 0.49
CA LEU A 543 34.64 -22.18 0.61
C LEU A 543 36.04 -22.44 0.03
N ASP A 544 36.40 -23.72 -0.16
CA ASP A 544 37.67 -24.13 -0.78
C ASP A 544 37.61 -24.13 -2.32
N ASP A 545 36.41 -23.95 -2.88
CA ASP A 545 36.25 -23.87 -4.33
C ASP A 545 36.77 -22.51 -4.83
N GLU A 546 37.53 -22.53 -5.92
CA GLU A 546 38.03 -21.31 -6.54
C GLU A 546 36.88 -20.41 -7.04
N PRO A 547 37.05 -19.07 -7.06
CA PRO A 547 36.06 -18.16 -7.61
C PRO A 547 35.65 -18.54 -9.03
N GLY A 548 34.36 -18.81 -9.21
CA GLY A 548 33.78 -19.05 -10.51
C GLY A 548 33.38 -17.73 -11.17
N GLY A 549 33.48 -17.67 -12.49
CA GLY A 549 32.99 -16.52 -13.26
C GLY A 549 31.46 -16.43 -13.27
N GLU A 550 30.91 -15.64 -14.19
CA GLU A 550 29.47 -15.38 -14.30
C GLU A 550 28.61 -16.63 -14.59
N ALA A 551 29.20 -17.72 -15.06
CA ALA A 551 28.52 -18.99 -15.33
C ALA A 551 28.63 -20.02 -14.19
N GLU A 552 29.15 -19.61 -13.03
CA GLU A 552 29.29 -20.50 -11.88
C GLU A 552 27.92 -20.94 -11.34
N THR A 553 27.82 -22.20 -10.94
CA THR A 553 26.59 -22.85 -10.46
C THR A 553 26.61 -23.12 -8.96
N LYS A 554 27.79 -23.08 -8.33
CA LYS A 554 27.99 -23.23 -6.89
C LYS A 554 27.84 -21.88 -6.18
N MET A 555 26.84 -21.78 -5.31
CA MET A 555 26.47 -20.55 -4.60
C MET A 555 27.65 -19.84 -3.94
N LEU A 556 28.50 -20.56 -3.19
CA LEU A 556 29.62 -19.95 -2.47
C LEU A 556 30.74 -19.43 -3.39
N SER A 557 30.86 -19.98 -4.59
CA SER A 557 31.88 -19.60 -5.58
C SER A 557 31.40 -18.54 -6.57
N GLN A 558 30.10 -18.25 -6.61
CA GLN A 558 29.52 -17.23 -7.48
C GLN A 558 29.97 -15.81 -7.08
N PRO A 559 30.12 -14.90 -8.06
CA PRO A 559 30.31 -13.47 -7.78
C PRO A 559 29.15 -12.94 -6.94
N TYR A 560 29.45 -12.19 -5.87
CA TYR A 560 28.41 -11.67 -5.00
C TYR A 560 27.58 -10.61 -5.73
N LEU A 561 26.27 -10.86 -5.85
CA LEU A 561 25.30 -10.00 -6.53
C LEU A 561 25.45 -8.48 -6.29
N LEU A 562 25.73 -8.03 -5.06
CA LEU A 562 25.85 -6.59 -4.74
C LEU A 562 27.28 -6.06 -4.87
N ASP A 563 28.27 -6.94 -4.93
CA ASP A 563 29.68 -6.61 -5.15
C ASP A 563 30.38 -7.77 -5.89
N PRO A 564 30.36 -7.78 -7.23
CA PRO A 564 30.93 -8.87 -8.02
C PRO A 564 32.46 -9.01 -7.89
N SER A 565 33.14 -8.11 -7.18
CA SER A 565 34.59 -8.20 -6.96
C SER A 565 34.99 -9.31 -5.99
N ILE A 566 34.03 -9.81 -5.20
CA ILE A 566 34.21 -10.91 -4.24
C ILE A 566 33.21 -12.04 -4.51
N THR A 567 33.51 -13.24 -4.05
CA THR A 567 32.53 -14.35 -4.08
C THR A 567 31.51 -14.22 -2.94
N LEU A 568 30.38 -14.92 -3.05
CA LEU A 568 29.43 -14.99 -1.94
C LEU A 568 30.08 -15.61 -0.69
N GLY A 569 30.92 -16.63 -0.84
CA GLY A 569 31.65 -17.24 0.27
C GLY A 569 32.50 -16.22 1.03
N GLN A 570 33.23 -15.37 0.30
CA GLN A 570 34.04 -14.29 0.88
C GLN A 570 33.19 -13.21 1.58
N TYR A 571 31.98 -12.96 1.09
CA TYR A 571 31.03 -12.04 1.73
C TYR A 571 30.45 -12.60 3.05
N VAL A 572 30.12 -13.89 3.09
CA VAL A 572 29.44 -14.52 4.24
C VAL A 572 30.41 -14.92 5.35
N GLN A 573 31.61 -15.39 5.02
CA GLN A 573 32.57 -15.91 6.01
C GLN A 573 32.91 -14.92 7.15
N PRO A 574 33.14 -13.62 6.90
CA PRO A 574 33.42 -12.65 7.97
C PRO A 574 32.23 -12.37 8.90
N GLN A 575 31.01 -12.76 8.50
CA GLN A 575 29.78 -12.56 9.27
C GLN A 575 29.56 -13.65 10.33
N GLY A 576 30.43 -14.67 10.39
CA GLY A 576 30.29 -15.78 11.34
C GLY A 576 29.11 -16.72 11.00
N VAL A 577 28.70 -16.73 9.73
CA VAL A 577 27.58 -17.53 9.23
C VAL A 577 28.10 -18.54 8.21
N SER A 578 27.53 -19.75 8.20
CA SER A 578 27.80 -20.76 7.17
C SER A 578 26.51 -21.10 6.44
N VAL A 579 26.49 -20.99 5.11
CA VAL A 579 25.34 -21.42 4.30
C VAL A 579 25.41 -22.92 4.12
N VAL A 580 24.37 -23.64 4.55
CA VAL A 580 24.34 -25.10 4.50
C VAL A 580 23.40 -25.63 3.42
N ASP A 581 22.39 -24.87 3.03
CA ASP A 581 21.38 -25.28 2.05
C ASP A 581 20.53 -24.08 1.59
N PHE A 582 19.78 -24.22 0.49
CA PHE A 582 18.82 -23.22 0.04
C PHE A 582 17.65 -23.82 -0.73
N VAL A 583 16.60 -23.03 -0.92
CA VAL A 583 15.46 -23.29 -1.79
C VAL A 583 15.20 -22.04 -2.61
N ARG A 584 14.98 -22.20 -3.91
CA ARG A 584 14.54 -21.13 -4.82
C ARG A 584 13.31 -21.61 -5.56
N PHE A 585 12.24 -20.81 -5.55
CA PHE A 585 11.09 -20.98 -6.44
C PHE A 585 10.96 -19.76 -7.35
N GLU A 586 10.68 -20.04 -8.62
CA GLU A 586 10.20 -19.09 -9.61
C GLU A 586 8.82 -19.53 -10.09
N CYS A 587 7.86 -18.61 -10.05
CA CYS A 587 6.50 -18.89 -10.47
C CYS A 587 6.47 -19.26 -11.96
N GLY A 588 5.91 -20.43 -12.28
CA GLY A 588 5.79 -20.93 -13.64
C GLY A 588 7.02 -21.68 -14.16
N GLU A 589 8.04 -21.90 -13.34
CA GLU A 589 9.24 -22.64 -13.78
C GLU A 589 8.92 -24.12 -14.10
N GLY A 590 9.55 -24.65 -15.15
CA GLY A 590 9.47 -26.06 -15.53
C GLY A 590 8.31 -26.49 -16.44
N GLU A 591 7.41 -25.60 -16.88
CA GLU A 591 6.36 -25.95 -17.85
C GLU A 591 6.84 -26.06 -19.31
N GLU A 592 8.07 -25.64 -19.63
CA GLU A 592 8.63 -25.70 -21.00
C GLU A 592 9.29 -27.04 -21.32
N ALA A 593 9.75 -27.79 -20.32
CA ALA A 593 10.41 -29.09 -20.53
C ALA A 593 9.45 -30.19 -21.01
N ALA A 594 8.14 -30.04 -20.79
CA ALA A 594 7.12 -30.97 -21.27
C ALA A 594 6.70 -30.72 -22.74
N GLU A 595 7.18 -29.65 -23.37
CA GLU A 595 6.93 -29.35 -24.80
C GLU A 595 8.04 -29.92 -25.71
N ALA A 596 9.07 -30.57 -25.16
CA ALA A 596 10.21 -31.14 -25.90
C ALA A 596 10.27 -32.69 -25.95
N GLU A 597 9.24 -33.40 -25.45
CA GLU A 597 9.08 -34.86 -25.58
C GLU A 597 7.86 -35.26 -26.43
#